data_AF-A0A1M4WM73-F1
#
_entry.id   AF-A0A1M4WM73-F1
#
_cell.length_a   1.000
_cell.length_b   1.000
_cell.length_c   1.000
_cell.angle_alpha   90.00
_cell.angle_beta   90.00
_cell.angle_gamma   90.00
#
_symmetry.space_group_name_H-M   'P 1'
#
loop_
_entity.id
_entity.type
_entity.pdbx_description
1 polymer ?
#
loop_
_entity_poly.entity_id
_entity_poly.type
_entity_poly.pdbx_seq_one_letter_code
_entity_poly.pdbx_strand_id
1 'polypeptide(L)'
;MLNYVDYIKKEVEKILFIEIERDINFKIKNNFTLKKGEYPIYAEKLKEMALSGTSNINLTYILEGIITILGVDENFKYKDLYLSTLKNIDGIESYIISQIEKNKQNNLKKSLIYANTLIKINNSETNQINRIYLLFDLQAKTGLDFKDEIEKSLKDVLKTNIENPTANYNLALLYLNFDRDLAKYHLRKCLNYPITKKEAEELLYKIELVENFDRAVDLIKQQQYKEALNILIPLIEEEPQNLDAIYYAALCYRNLNLNEKALYYLYMLKDQPERPEVLIEIGLNLASLSYFEDALEYFKDALKLKPNDQTIISNIGVCYYYLGQVDKAREAFELSLKLNKDDEVTKKWLELIKED
;
A
#
# COMPACT_ATOMS: atom_id res chain seq x y z
N MET A 1 1.19 -11.24 -15.47
CA MET A 1 1.75 -11.44 -14.12
C MET A 1 1.26 -12.79 -13.64
N LEU A 2 2.13 -13.65 -13.10
CA LEU A 2 1.72 -15.00 -12.67
C LEU A 2 0.91 -14.87 -11.37
N ASN A 3 -0.38 -15.21 -11.40
CA ASN A 3 -1.23 -15.14 -10.20
C ASN A 3 -0.96 -16.32 -9.24
N TYR A 4 -1.45 -16.25 -8.02
CA TYR A 4 -1.30 -17.29 -6.99
C TYR A 4 -1.66 -18.69 -7.48
N VAL A 5 -2.82 -18.83 -8.16
CA VAL A 5 -3.33 -20.12 -8.63
C VAL A 5 -2.40 -20.73 -9.67
N ASP A 6 -1.96 -19.94 -10.66
CA ASP A 6 -1.04 -20.38 -11.70
C ASP A 6 0.34 -20.71 -11.12
N TYR A 7 0.75 -20.02 -10.07
CA TYR A 7 2.00 -20.32 -9.37
C TYR A 7 1.97 -21.72 -8.74
N ILE A 8 0.93 -22.05 -7.97
CA ILE A 8 0.84 -23.36 -7.29
C ILE A 8 0.49 -24.52 -8.25
N LYS A 9 -0.27 -24.27 -9.31
CA LYS A 9 -0.67 -25.29 -10.31
C LYS A 9 0.51 -26.04 -10.93
N LYS A 10 1.66 -25.40 -11.09
CA LYS A 10 2.87 -26.05 -11.64
C LYS A 10 3.36 -27.27 -10.84
N GLU A 11 2.96 -27.43 -9.57
CA GLU A 11 3.36 -28.62 -8.80
C GLU A 11 2.62 -29.89 -9.23
N VAL A 12 1.37 -29.77 -9.68
CA VAL A 12 0.59 -30.96 -10.09
C VAL A 12 1.01 -31.49 -11.46
N GLU A 13 1.72 -30.71 -12.27
CA GLU A 13 2.28 -31.14 -13.56
C GLU A 13 3.29 -32.30 -13.44
N LYS A 14 3.86 -32.49 -12.24
CA LYS A 14 4.86 -33.54 -11.95
C LYS A 14 4.21 -34.83 -11.41
N ILE A 15 2.90 -34.84 -11.24
CA ILE A 15 2.14 -35.93 -10.65
C ILE A 15 1.59 -36.83 -11.75
N LEU A 16 1.78 -38.13 -11.58
CA LEU A 16 1.16 -39.20 -12.36
C LEU A 16 0.08 -39.87 -11.51
N PHE A 17 -0.85 -40.56 -12.16
CA PHE A 17 -1.87 -41.36 -11.48
C PHE A 17 -1.59 -42.84 -11.71
N ILE A 18 -1.62 -43.60 -10.61
CA ILE A 18 -1.54 -45.06 -10.63
C ILE A 18 -2.89 -45.65 -10.25
N GLU A 19 -3.29 -46.70 -10.94
CA GLU A 19 -4.49 -47.46 -10.60
C GLU A 19 -4.14 -48.57 -9.60
N ILE A 20 -4.91 -48.65 -8.53
CA ILE A 20 -4.83 -49.69 -7.52
C ILE A 20 -6.08 -50.55 -7.65
N GLU A 21 -5.92 -51.78 -8.17
CA GLU A 21 -7.04 -52.67 -8.52
C GLU A 21 -7.71 -53.35 -7.31
N ARG A 22 -7.04 -53.37 -6.15
CA ARG A 22 -7.50 -54.02 -4.92
C ARG A 22 -7.18 -53.21 -3.67
N ASP A 23 -7.96 -53.39 -2.62
CA ASP A 23 -7.67 -52.77 -1.32
C ASP A 23 -6.28 -53.19 -0.81
N ILE A 24 -5.50 -52.23 -0.30
CA ILE A 24 -4.16 -52.45 0.25
C ILE A 24 -4.17 -52.13 1.74
N ASN A 25 -3.74 -53.09 2.56
CA ASN A 25 -3.62 -52.91 4.00
C ASN A 25 -2.21 -52.48 4.39
N PHE A 26 -2.11 -51.34 5.06
CA PHE A 26 -0.88 -50.80 5.61
C PHE A 26 -0.85 -50.99 7.13
N LYS A 27 0.23 -51.58 7.63
CA LYS A 27 0.50 -51.75 9.06
C LYS A 27 1.09 -50.47 9.63
N ILE A 28 0.22 -49.50 9.91
CA ILE A 28 0.55 -48.31 10.72
C ILE A 28 -0.07 -48.47 12.12
N LYS A 29 0.13 -47.49 13.01
CA LYS A 29 -0.28 -47.56 14.43
C LYS A 29 -1.69 -48.13 14.62
N ASN A 30 -2.63 -47.67 13.80
CA ASN A 30 -3.95 -48.29 13.64
C ASN A 30 -4.06 -48.73 12.17
N ASN A 31 -4.15 -50.04 11.92
CA ASN A 31 -4.17 -50.62 10.57
C ASN A 31 -5.03 -49.78 9.62
N PHE A 32 -4.43 -49.37 8.50
CA PHE A 32 -5.08 -48.50 7.53
C PHE A 32 -5.30 -49.26 6.23
N THR A 33 -6.50 -49.15 5.67
CA THR A 33 -6.85 -49.78 4.38
C THR A 33 -7.02 -48.70 3.33
N LEU A 34 -6.10 -48.68 2.36
CA LEU A 34 -6.26 -47.90 1.15
C LEU A 34 -7.22 -48.65 0.22
N LYS A 35 -8.29 -48.00 -0.20
CA LYS A 35 -9.28 -48.59 -1.10
C LYS A 35 -8.74 -48.70 -2.53
N LYS A 36 -9.32 -49.60 -3.33
CA LYS A 36 -9.07 -49.60 -4.78
C LYS A 36 -9.45 -48.25 -5.40
N GLY A 37 -8.68 -47.78 -6.38
CA GLY A 37 -8.91 -46.50 -7.05
C GLY A 37 -7.68 -45.91 -7.74
N GLU A 38 -7.83 -44.72 -8.31
CA GLU A 38 -6.74 -43.95 -8.92
C GLU A 38 -6.08 -43.03 -7.89
N TYR A 39 -4.76 -43.12 -7.75
CA TYR A 39 -4.00 -42.38 -6.75
C TYR A 39 -2.83 -41.58 -7.36
N PRO A 40 -2.62 -40.34 -6.92
CA PRO A 40 -1.53 -39.50 -7.40
C PRO A 40 -0.19 -39.94 -6.78
N ILE A 41 0.86 -39.91 -7.60
CA ILE A 41 2.24 -40.14 -7.18
C ILE A 41 3.18 -39.28 -8.03
N TYR A 42 4.20 -38.70 -7.42
CA TYR A 42 5.22 -37.95 -8.17
C TYR A 42 6.02 -38.88 -9.08
N ALA A 43 6.26 -38.45 -10.32
CA ALA A 43 7.05 -39.21 -11.29
C ALA A 43 8.46 -39.57 -10.77
N GLU A 44 9.09 -38.67 -10.01
CA GLU A 44 10.37 -38.90 -9.32
C GLU A 44 10.30 -40.09 -8.36
N LYS A 45 9.23 -40.21 -7.57
CA LYS A 45 9.09 -41.28 -6.57
C LYS A 45 8.86 -42.64 -7.21
N LEU A 46 8.13 -42.70 -8.32
CA LEU A 46 8.06 -43.90 -9.14
C LEU A 46 9.42 -44.30 -9.70
N LYS A 47 10.22 -43.33 -10.16
CA LYS A 47 11.58 -43.58 -10.63
C LYS A 47 12.49 -44.10 -9.51
N GLU A 48 12.43 -43.52 -8.31
CA GLU A 48 13.16 -44.00 -7.13
C GLU A 48 12.81 -45.46 -6.78
N MET A 49 11.52 -45.80 -6.81
CA MET A 49 11.05 -47.17 -6.57
C MET A 49 11.56 -48.16 -7.63
N ALA A 50 11.49 -47.76 -8.90
CA ALA A 50 11.97 -48.59 -10.01
C ALA A 50 13.48 -48.85 -9.90
N LEU A 51 14.27 -47.83 -9.55
CA LEU A 51 15.72 -47.95 -9.39
C LEU A 51 16.13 -48.75 -8.15
N SER A 52 15.34 -48.74 -7.08
CA SER A 52 15.60 -49.52 -5.85
C SER A 52 15.09 -50.96 -5.92
N GLY A 53 14.42 -51.37 -7.01
CA GLY A 53 13.87 -52.71 -7.16
C GLY A 53 12.68 -53.02 -6.26
N THR A 54 12.08 -51.99 -5.63
CA THR A 54 10.93 -52.18 -4.74
C THR A 54 9.64 -52.25 -5.54
N SER A 55 8.89 -53.34 -5.39
CA SER A 55 7.58 -53.53 -6.04
C SER A 55 6.39 -53.04 -5.18
N ASN A 56 6.61 -52.77 -3.89
CA ASN A 56 5.54 -52.35 -2.98
C ASN A 56 5.35 -50.84 -2.99
N ILE A 57 4.10 -50.40 -3.23
CA ILE A 57 3.75 -48.99 -3.22
C ILE A 57 3.92 -48.42 -1.80
N ASN A 58 4.74 -47.39 -1.68
CA ASN A 58 4.93 -46.69 -0.41
C ASN A 58 3.73 -45.78 -0.13
N LEU A 59 3.06 -45.99 1.01
CA LEU A 59 1.93 -45.17 1.43
C LEU A 59 2.31 -43.68 1.47
N THR A 60 3.51 -43.33 1.92
CA THR A 60 3.91 -41.91 2.03
C THR A 60 3.98 -41.22 0.68
N TYR A 61 4.34 -41.92 -0.39
CA TYR A 61 4.36 -41.36 -1.75
C TYR A 61 2.94 -41.09 -2.28
N ILE A 62 1.99 -41.98 -1.96
CA ILE A 62 0.57 -41.75 -2.27
C ILE A 62 0.04 -40.56 -1.47
N LEU A 63 0.31 -40.51 -0.16
CA LEU A 63 -0.15 -39.43 0.70
C LEU A 63 0.38 -38.07 0.25
N GLU A 64 1.66 -37.99 -0.11
CA GLU A 64 2.27 -36.78 -0.65
C GLU A 64 1.60 -36.32 -1.96
N GLY A 65 1.26 -37.25 -2.86
CA GLY A 65 0.47 -36.94 -4.06
C GLY A 65 -0.93 -36.43 -3.71
N ILE A 66 -1.64 -37.12 -2.81
CA ILE A 66 -3.00 -36.76 -2.40
C ILE A 66 -3.02 -35.37 -1.76
N ILE A 67 -2.10 -35.12 -0.83
CA ILE A 67 -1.97 -33.84 -0.13
C ILE A 67 -1.65 -32.73 -1.12
N THR A 68 -0.79 -32.99 -2.12
CA THR A 68 -0.48 -31.98 -3.14
C THR A 68 -1.71 -31.64 -3.99
N ILE A 69 -2.40 -32.66 -4.52
CA ILE A 69 -3.58 -32.46 -5.37
C ILE A 69 -4.66 -31.70 -4.61
N LEU A 70 -5.00 -32.15 -3.40
CA LEU A 70 -5.97 -31.45 -2.56
C LEU A 70 -5.55 -30.02 -2.21
N GLY A 71 -4.25 -29.75 -2.13
CA GLY A 71 -3.72 -28.43 -1.77
C GLY A 71 -3.68 -27.45 -2.94
N VAL A 72 -3.74 -27.96 -4.18
CA VAL A 72 -3.63 -27.16 -5.40
C VAL A 72 -4.96 -27.02 -6.12
N ASP A 73 -5.72 -28.12 -6.26
CA ASP A 73 -6.97 -28.16 -7.02
C ASP A 73 -8.17 -28.43 -6.10
N GLU A 74 -8.97 -27.39 -5.88
CA GLU A 74 -10.15 -27.47 -5.03
C GLU A 74 -11.33 -28.23 -5.65
N ASN A 75 -11.28 -28.44 -6.97
CA ASN A 75 -12.34 -29.02 -7.78
C ASN A 75 -11.94 -30.38 -8.36
N PHE A 76 -10.86 -30.99 -7.84
CA PHE A 76 -10.36 -32.26 -8.34
C PHE A 76 -11.41 -33.39 -8.24
N LYS A 77 -11.54 -34.20 -9.30
CA LYS A 77 -12.59 -35.23 -9.44
C LYS A 77 -12.68 -36.23 -8.28
N TYR A 78 -11.56 -36.54 -7.62
CA TYR A 78 -11.52 -37.50 -6.50
C TYR A 78 -11.35 -36.84 -5.12
N LYS A 79 -11.68 -35.55 -5.00
CA LYS A 79 -11.54 -34.80 -3.75
C LYS A 79 -12.13 -35.50 -2.53
N ASP A 80 -13.37 -35.99 -2.62
CA ASP A 80 -14.05 -36.61 -1.47
C ASP A 80 -13.42 -37.95 -1.06
N LEU A 81 -13.03 -38.77 -2.05
CA LEU A 81 -12.27 -39.99 -1.82
C LEU A 81 -10.94 -39.68 -1.13
N TYR A 82 -10.25 -38.64 -1.56
CA TYR A 82 -8.94 -38.27 -1.02
C TYR A 82 -9.04 -37.65 0.37
N LEU A 83 -10.03 -36.79 0.63
CA LEU A 83 -10.27 -36.24 1.96
C LEU A 83 -10.67 -37.33 2.96
N SER A 84 -11.57 -38.26 2.57
CA SER A 84 -11.93 -39.40 3.43
C SER A 84 -10.75 -40.33 3.66
N THR A 85 -9.91 -40.57 2.64
CA THR A 85 -8.66 -41.33 2.76
C THR A 85 -7.73 -40.72 3.80
N LEU A 86 -7.48 -39.40 3.74
CA LEU A 86 -6.63 -38.72 4.71
C LEU A 86 -7.23 -38.74 6.12
N LYS A 87 -8.53 -38.44 6.28
CA LYS A 87 -9.21 -38.40 7.58
C LYS A 87 -9.25 -39.75 8.30
N ASN A 88 -9.17 -40.86 7.58
CA ASN A 88 -9.11 -42.20 8.15
C ASN A 88 -7.71 -42.62 8.65
N ILE A 89 -6.70 -41.76 8.50
CA ILE A 89 -5.34 -42.03 8.96
C ILE A 89 -5.09 -41.32 10.28
N ASP A 90 -4.86 -42.11 11.33
CA ASP A 90 -4.53 -41.56 12.64
C ASP A 90 -3.21 -40.80 12.63
N GLY A 91 -3.25 -39.55 13.11
CA GLY A 91 -2.09 -38.66 13.15
C GLY A 91 -1.79 -37.95 11.83
N ILE A 92 -2.71 -37.95 10.86
CA ILE A 92 -2.51 -37.28 9.57
C ILE A 92 -2.26 -35.78 9.71
N GLU A 93 -2.92 -35.09 10.63
CA GLU A 93 -2.72 -33.66 10.88
C GLU A 93 -1.28 -33.39 11.35
N SER A 94 -0.82 -34.15 12.35
CA SER A 94 0.55 -34.06 12.86
C SER A 94 1.59 -34.38 11.78
N TYR A 95 1.30 -35.34 10.90
CA TYR A 95 2.14 -35.64 9.74
C TYR A 95 2.23 -34.44 8.79
N ILE A 96 1.09 -33.84 8.42
CA ILE A 96 1.05 -32.67 7.52
C ILE A 96 1.78 -31.49 8.16
N ILE A 97 1.55 -31.19 9.43
CA ILE A 97 2.25 -30.13 10.18
C ILE A 97 3.76 -30.38 10.18
N SER A 98 4.21 -31.61 10.45
CA SER A 98 5.62 -31.96 10.39
C SER A 98 6.24 -31.73 9.00
N GLN A 99 5.49 -32.03 7.93
CA GLN A 99 5.94 -31.74 6.57
C GLN A 99 5.97 -30.23 6.27
N ILE A 100 5.01 -29.45 6.76
CA ILE A 100 5.02 -27.98 6.63
C ILE A 100 6.30 -27.40 7.25
N GLU A 101 6.61 -27.78 8.50
CA GLU A 101 7.80 -27.30 9.21
C GLU A 101 9.10 -27.73 8.55
N LYS A 102 9.21 -29.01 8.14
CA LYS A 102 10.39 -29.54 7.44
C LYS A 102 10.71 -28.78 6.15
N ASN A 103 9.68 -28.30 5.44
CA ASN A 103 9.84 -27.63 4.16
C ASN A 103 9.88 -26.09 4.28
N LYS A 104 9.58 -25.50 5.44
CA LYS A 104 9.39 -24.05 5.58
C LYS A 104 10.60 -23.23 5.13
N GLN A 105 11.82 -23.70 5.38
CA GLN A 105 13.04 -22.98 5.00
C GLN A 105 13.41 -23.16 3.52
N ASN A 106 13.30 -24.40 3.00
CA ASN A 106 13.83 -24.76 1.69
C ASN A 106 12.78 -24.72 0.57
N ASN A 107 11.51 -24.97 0.88
CA ASN A 107 10.42 -25.06 -0.08
C ASN A 107 9.08 -24.55 0.50
N LEU A 108 8.99 -23.23 0.69
CA LEU A 108 7.77 -22.55 1.15
C LEU A 108 6.53 -22.89 0.31
N LYS A 109 6.69 -23.04 -1.00
CA LYS A 109 5.59 -23.39 -1.90
C LYS A 109 4.97 -24.74 -1.52
N LYS A 110 5.80 -25.74 -1.22
CA LYS A 110 5.33 -27.04 -0.74
C LYS A 110 4.66 -26.93 0.63
N SER A 111 5.24 -26.17 1.57
CA SER A 111 4.61 -25.92 2.87
C SER A 111 3.22 -25.29 2.74
N LEU A 112 3.08 -24.30 1.86
CA LEU A 112 1.81 -23.63 1.58
C LEU A 112 0.76 -24.60 1.00
N ILE A 113 1.14 -25.43 0.01
CA ILE A 113 0.24 -26.45 -0.55
C ILE A 113 -0.24 -27.42 0.53
N TYR A 114 0.65 -27.83 1.43
CA TYR A 114 0.30 -28.71 2.54
C TYR A 114 -0.63 -28.01 3.54
N ALA A 115 -0.43 -26.72 3.81
CA ALA A 115 -1.32 -25.91 4.63
C ALA A 115 -2.72 -25.77 4.02
N ASN A 116 -2.82 -25.62 2.69
CA ASN A 116 -4.11 -25.62 1.98
C ASN A 116 -4.90 -26.91 2.24
N THR A 117 -4.24 -28.07 2.18
CA THR A 117 -4.87 -29.36 2.48
C THR A 117 -5.21 -29.49 3.95
N LEU A 118 -4.35 -29.04 4.85
CA LEU A 118 -4.59 -29.11 6.30
C LEU A 118 -5.89 -28.38 6.68
N ILE A 119 -6.14 -27.21 6.10
CA ILE A 119 -7.38 -26.44 6.33
C ILE A 119 -8.62 -27.19 5.85
N LYS A 120 -8.52 -27.97 4.77
CA LYS A 120 -9.63 -28.80 4.26
C LYS A 120 -9.94 -29.99 5.17
N ILE A 121 -8.94 -30.47 5.90
CA ILE A 121 -9.09 -31.55 6.90
C ILE A 121 -9.65 -30.96 8.20
N ASN A 122 -9.01 -29.91 8.70
CA ASN A 122 -9.31 -29.23 9.95
C ASN A 122 -9.20 -27.71 9.76
N ASN A 123 -10.35 -27.06 9.61
CA ASN A 123 -10.48 -25.62 9.37
C ASN A 123 -10.41 -24.81 10.69
N SER A 124 -9.36 -25.02 11.47
CA SER A 124 -9.10 -24.26 12.68
C SER A 124 -8.51 -22.89 12.38
N GLU A 125 -8.76 -21.91 13.25
CA GLU A 125 -8.18 -20.56 13.15
C GLU A 125 -6.65 -20.61 13.07
N THR A 126 -6.00 -21.44 13.90
CA THR A 126 -4.55 -21.63 13.90
C THR A 126 -4.03 -22.08 12.52
N ASN A 127 -4.72 -23.00 11.85
CA ASN A 127 -4.31 -23.47 10.53
C ASN A 127 -4.47 -22.39 9.46
N GLN A 128 -5.55 -21.60 9.54
CA GLN A 128 -5.78 -20.47 8.64
C GLN A 128 -4.70 -19.39 8.79
N ILE A 129 -4.39 -19.00 10.02
CA ILE A 129 -3.35 -18.00 10.33
C ILE A 129 -1.96 -18.49 9.89
N ASN A 130 -1.61 -19.74 10.18
CA ASN A 130 -0.33 -20.30 9.74
C ASN A 130 -0.19 -20.31 8.21
N ARG A 131 -1.28 -20.59 7.48
CA ARG A 131 -1.30 -20.49 6.04
C ARG A 131 -1.11 -19.06 5.55
N ILE A 132 -1.72 -18.06 6.20
CA ILE A 132 -1.54 -16.64 5.87
C ILE A 132 -0.07 -16.23 6.04
N TYR A 133 0.61 -16.66 7.10
CA TYR A 133 2.05 -16.39 7.25
C TYR A 133 2.89 -17.02 6.14
N LEU A 134 2.57 -18.24 5.70
CA LEU A 134 3.23 -18.86 4.56
C LEU A 134 2.99 -18.09 3.25
N LEU A 135 1.82 -17.48 3.06
CA LEU A 135 1.54 -16.60 1.92
C LEU A 135 2.42 -15.34 1.96
N PHE A 136 2.53 -14.69 3.12
CA PHE A 136 3.41 -13.53 3.30
C PHE A 136 4.88 -13.88 3.04
N ASP A 137 5.38 -14.96 3.64
CA ASP A 137 6.75 -15.43 3.45
C ASP A 137 7.05 -15.73 1.97
N LEU A 138 6.10 -16.35 1.27
CA LEU A 138 6.25 -16.70 -0.13
C LEU A 138 6.19 -15.47 -1.04
N GLN A 139 5.30 -14.52 -0.77
CA GLN A 139 5.23 -13.23 -1.47
C GLN A 139 6.57 -12.48 -1.32
N ALA A 140 7.08 -12.37 -0.09
CA ALA A 140 8.37 -11.73 0.18
C ALA A 140 9.53 -12.42 -0.55
N LYS A 141 9.55 -13.76 -0.58
CA LYS A 141 10.62 -14.54 -1.23
C LYS A 141 10.59 -14.47 -2.76
N THR A 142 9.40 -14.35 -3.36
CA THR A 142 9.23 -14.45 -4.82
C THR A 142 9.04 -13.11 -5.51
N GLY A 143 8.62 -12.07 -4.79
CA GLY A 143 8.21 -10.79 -5.35
C GLY A 143 6.91 -10.84 -6.15
N LEU A 144 6.20 -11.98 -6.14
CA LEU A 144 4.89 -12.11 -6.78
C LEU A 144 3.80 -11.47 -5.91
N ASP A 145 2.83 -10.84 -6.54
CA ASP A 145 1.69 -10.25 -5.86
C ASP A 145 0.62 -11.31 -5.53
N PHE A 146 0.44 -11.60 -4.24
CA PHE A 146 -0.60 -12.49 -3.72
C PHE A 146 -1.64 -11.74 -2.89
N LYS A 147 -1.76 -10.41 -3.05
CA LYS A 147 -2.67 -9.56 -2.28
C LYS A 147 -4.10 -10.11 -2.24
N ASP A 148 -4.68 -10.48 -3.38
CA ASP A 148 -6.06 -10.96 -3.46
C ASP A 148 -6.27 -12.25 -2.65
N GLU A 149 -5.32 -13.19 -2.72
CA GLU A 149 -5.40 -14.44 -1.98
C GLU A 149 -5.20 -14.21 -0.48
N ILE A 150 -4.26 -13.34 -0.09
CA ILE A 150 -4.05 -12.96 1.31
C ILE A 150 -5.31 -12.29 1.88
N GLU A 151 -5.88 -11.33 1.17
CA GLU A 151 -7.10 -10.63 1.57
C GLU A 151 -8.28 -11.61 1.74
N LYS A 152 -8.49 -12.49 0.76
CA LYS A 152 -9.51 -13.55 0.86
C LYS A 152 -9.31 -14.42 2.10
N SER A 153 -8.06 -14.82 2.35
CA SER A 153 -7.70 -15.68 3.48
C SER A 153 -7.96 -15.02 4.83
N LEU A 154 -7.61 -13.73 4.95
CA LEU A 154 -7.87 -12.94 6.15
C LEU A 154 -9.39 -12.79 6.39
N LYS A 155 -10.16 -12.53 5.32
CA LYS A 155 -11.63 -12.48 5.40
C LYS A 155 -12.23 -13.82 5.81
N ASP A 156 -11.67 -14.93 5.36
CA ASP A 156 -12.12 -16.28 5.76
C ASP A 156 -11.92 -16.53 7.26
N VAL A 157 -10.82 -16.04 7.88
CA VAL A 157 -10.64 -16.05 9.34
C VAL A 157 -11.76 -15.26 10.03
N LEU A 158 -12.09 -14.07 9.50
CA LEU A 158 -13.11 -13.19 10.08
C LEU A 158 -14.54 -13.75 9.98
N LYS A 159 -14.81 -14.66 9.04
CA LYS A 159 -16.10 -15.38 8.98
C LYS A 159 -16.34 -16.25 10.22
N THR A 160 -15.27 -16.79 10.80
CA THR A 160 -15.32 -17.62 12.01
C THR A 160 -15.10 -16.81 13.29
N ASN A 161 -14.22 -15.82 13.24
CA ASN A 161 -13.90 -14.96 14.38
C ASN A 161 -13.73 -13.51 13.92
N ILE A 162 -14.82 -12.74 13.99
CA ILE A 162 -14.87 -11.35 13.51
C ILE A 162 -13.93 -10.41 14.26
N GLU A 163 -13.58 -10.72 15.50
CA GLU A 163 -12.70 -9.91 16.34
C GLU A 163 -11.23 -10.36 16.25
N ASN A 164 -10.88 -11.33 15.39
CA ASN A 164 -9.51 -11.84 15.32
C ASN A 164 -8.49 -10.69 15.09
N PRO A 165 -7.55 -10.45 16.03
CA PRO A 165 -6.69 -9.27 15.99
C PRO A 165 -5.69 -9.34 14.84
N THR A 166 -5.14 -10.52 14.55
CA THR A 166 -4.18 -10.73 13.45
C THR A 166 -4.83 -10.46 12.11
N ALA A 167 -6.04 -10.99 11.88
CA ALA A 167 -6.74 -10.83 10.62
C ALA A 167 -7.15 -9.37 10.38
N ASN A 168 -7.72 -8.72 11.40
CA ASN A 168 -8.08 -7.30 11.33
C ASN A 168 -6.84 -6.42 11.12
N TYR A 169 -5.75 -6.64 11.85
CA TYR A 169 -4.55 -5.81 11.71
C TYR A 169 -3.94 -5.91 10.32
N ASN A 170 -3.83 -7.12 9.77
CA ASN A 170 -3.28 -7.31 8.43
C ASN A 170 -4.22 -6.78 7.32
N LEU A 171 -5.54 -6.89 7.47
CA LEU A 171 -6.49 -6.24 6.55
C LEU A 171 -6.38 -4.72 6.59
N ALA A 172 -6.22 -4.14 7.79
CA ALA A 172 -5.99 -2.71 7.92
C ALA A 172 -4.75 -2.24 7.15
N LEU A 173 -3.63 -2.97 7.28
CA LEU A 173 -2.40 -2.67 6.52
C LEU A 173 -2.61 -2.77 5.00
N LEU A 174 -3.37 -3.77 4.54
CA LEU A 174 -3.68 -3.93 3.12
C LEU A 174 -4.54 -2.79 2.57
N TYR A 175 -5.42 -2.20 3.39
CA TYR A 175 -6.31 -1.12 2.98
C TYR A 175 -5.76 0.28 3.23
N LEU A 176 -4.70 0.44 4.03
CA LEU A 176 -4.20 1.75 4.48
C LEU A 176 -4.00 2.77 3.34
N ASN A 177 -3.54 2.32 2.17
CA ASN A 177 -3.26 3.17 1.00
C ASN A 177 -4.37 3.14 -0.07
N PHE A 178 -5.44 2.36 0.12
CA PHE A 178 -6.48 2.13 -0.90
C PHE A 178 -7.87 2.52 -0.43
N ASP A 179 -8.18 2.29 0.85
CA ASP A 179 -9.47 2.55 1.47
C ASP A 179 -9.26 2.84 2.96
N ARG A 180 -9.17 4.13 3.31
CA ARG A 180 -8.93 4.58 4.69
C ARG A 180 -10.07 4.20 5.63
N ASP A 181 -11.30 4.14 5.14
CA ASP A 181 -12.45 3.82 5.97
C ASP A 181 -12.48 2.34 6.34
N LEU A 182 -12.19 1.44 5.38
CA LEU A 182 -11.98 0.02 5.68
C LEU A 182 -10.77 -0.19 6.59
N ALA A 183 -9.66 0.53 6.38
CA ALA A 183 -8.51 0.46 7.26
C ALA A 183 -8.88 0.84 8.70
N LYS A 184 -9.55 1.98 8.92
CA LYS A 184 -10.03 2.41 10.24
C LYS A 184 -10.99 1.40 10.86
N TYR A 185 -11.92 0.84 10.08
CA TYR A 185 -12.85 -0.18 10.56
C TYR A 185 -12.12 -1.34 11.21
N HIS A 186 -11.11 -1.89 10.52
CA HIS A 186 -10.33 -3.00 11.03
C HIS A 186 -9.41 -2.61 12.20
N LEU A 187 -8.73 -1.44 12.13
CA LEU A 187 -7.89 -0.96 13.24
C LEU A 187 -8.68 -0.78 14.54
N ARG A 188 -9.93 -0.30 14.46
CA ARG A 188 -10.80 -0.16 15.64
C ARG A 188 -11.09 -1.50 16.32
N LYS A 189 -11.16 -2.60 15.57
CA LYS A 189 -11.28 -3.96 16.14
C LYS A 189 -10.03 -4.37 16.91
N CYS A 190 -8.84 -3.98 16.43
CA CYS A 190 -7.57 -4.27 17.08
C CYS A 190 -7.40 -3.57 18.45
N LEU A 191 -8.15 -2.50 18.73
CA LEU A 191 -8.08 -1.77 20.01
C LEU A 191 -8.56 -2.61 21.20
N ASN A 192 -9.36 -3.64 20.96
CA ASN A 192 -9.86 -4.55 22.00
C ASN A 192 -8.78 -5.52 22.51
N TYR A 193 -7.61 -5.58 21.87
CA TYR A 193 -6.58 -6.59 22.11
C TYR A 193 -5.25 -5.94 22.51
N PRO A 194 -4.70 -6.24 23.71
CA PRO A 194 -3.46 -5.61 24.18
C PRO A 194 -2.27 -5.75 23.23
N ILE A 195 -2.17 -6.87 22.50
CA ILE A 195 -1.07 -7.18 21.60
C ILE A 195 -1.04 -6.26 20.36
N THR A 196 -2.21 -5.80 19.90
CA THR A 196 -2.34 -4.98 18.68
C THR A 196 -2.79 -3.56 18.95
N LYS A 197 -3.12 -3.23 20.21
CA LYS A 197 -3.75 -1.96 20.57
C LYS A 197 -2.83 -0.79 20.25
N LYS A 198 -1.57 -0.86 20.68
CA LYS A 198 -0.62 0.24 20.51
C LYS A 198 -0.38 0.55 19.03
N GLU A 199 -0.07 -0.47 18.24
CA GLU A 199 0.16 -0.31 16.80
C GLU A 199 -1.09 0.19 16.07
N ALA A 200 -2.28 -0.24 16.51
CA ALA A 200 -3.53 0.25 15.94
C ALA A 200 -3.81 1.71 16.29
N GLU A 201 -3.55 2.14 17.52
CA GLU A 201 -3.65 3.54 17.95
C GLU A 201 -2.71 4.43 17.14
N GLU A 202 -1.45 4.01 16.96
CA GLU A 202 -0.46 4.74 16.15
C GLU A 202 -0.90 4.89 14.68
N LEU A 203 -1.46 3.83 14.08
CA LEU A 203 -1.94 3.88 12.70
C LEU A 203 -3.21 4.73 12.56
N LEU A 204 -4.15 4.63 13.50
CA LEU A 204 -5.36 5.47 13.50
C LEU A 204 -5.00 6.95 13.62
N TYR A 205 -4.05 7.28 14.49
CA TYR A 205 -3.57 8.64 14.66
C TYR A 205 -2.93 9.18 13.36
N LYS A 206 -2.10 8.38 12.68
CA LYS A 206 -1.55 8.76 11.37
C LYS A 206 -2.63 9.02 10.31
N ILE A 207 -3.67 8.19 10.27
CA ILE A 207 -4.80 8.40 9.36
C ILE A 207 -5.49 9.74 9.68
N GLU A 208 -5.70 10.04 10.97
CA GLU A 208 -6.31 11.29 11.43
C GLU A 208 -5.50 12.52 11.02
N LEU A 209 -4.17 12.48 11.10
CA LEU A 209 -3.30 13.57 10.63
C LEU A 209 -3.51 13.88 9.14
N VAL A 210 -3.57 12.84 8.29
CA VAL A 210 -3.83 13.00 6.85
C VAL A 210 -5.24 13.53 6.60
N GLU A 211 -6.25 13.03 7.30
CA GLU A 211 -7.63 13.51 7.16
C GLU A 211 -7.79 14.98 7.61
N ASN A 212 -7.09 15.37 8.67
CA ASN A 212 -7.03 16.75 9.13
C ASN A 212 -6.41 17.65 8.06
N PHE A 213 -5.32 17.22 7.43
CA PHE A 213 -4.73 17.95 6.31
C PHE A 213 -5.71 18.12 5.13
N ASP A 214 -6.35 17.03 4.69
CA ASP A 214 -7.34 17.06 3.60
C ASP A 214 -8.47 18.06 3.91
N ARG A 215 -8.99 18.01 5.15
CA ARG A 215 -10.02 18.94 5.63
C ARG A 215 -9.54 20.39 5.61
N ALA A 216 -8.29 20.66 6.03
CA ALA A 216 -7.74 22.00 5.98
C ALA A 216 -7.67 22.53 4.55
N VAL A 217 -7.25 21.70 3.59
CA VAL A 217 -7.22 22.06 2.16
C VAL A 217 -8.63 22.38 1.64
N ASP A 218 -9.64 21.62 2.04
CA ASP A 218 -11.03 21.89 1.64
C ASP A 218 -11.60 23.17 2.26
N LEU A 219 -11.21 23.52 3.49
CA LEU A 219 -11.53 24.82 4.10
C LEU A 219 -10.88 25.98 3.36
N ILE A 220 -9.64 25.81 2.87
CA ILE A 220 -8.94 26.82 2.06
C ILE A 220 -9.68 27.07 0.74
N LYS A 221 -10.14 26.01 0.06
CA LYS A 221 -10.96 26.15 -1.17
C LYS A 221 -12.26 26.91 -0.90
N GLN A 222 -12.82 26.77 0.29
CA GLN A 222 -14.00 27.49 0.77
C GLN A 222 -13.68 28.90 1.32
N GLN A 223 -12.41 29.33 1.24
CA GLN A 223 -11.91 30.61 1.77
C GLN A 223 -12.05 30.77 3.29
N GLN A 224 -12.22 29.66 4.03
CA GLN A 224 -12.31 29.61 5.48
C GLN A 224 -10.91 29.52 6.12
N TYR A 225 -10.06 30.52 5.88
CA TYR A 225 -8.63 30.49 6.23
C TYR A 225 -8.36 30.38 7.73
N LYS A 226 -9.18 31.01 8.58
CA LYS A 226 -9.01 30.93 10.05
C LYS A 226 -9.27 29.51 10.57
N GLU A 227 -10.28 28.84 10.02
CA GLU A 227 -10.64 27.48 10.40
C GLU A 227 -9.60 26.49 9.89
N ALA A 228 -9.08 26.69 8.67
CA ALA A 228 -7.96 25.92 8.15
C ALA A 228 -6.71 26.05 9.04
N LEU A 229 -6.36 27.26 9.49
CA LEU A 229 -5.24 27.49 10.41
C LEU A 229 -5.41 26.79 11.76
N ASN A 230 -6.64 26.69 12.30
CA ASN A 230 -6.90 25.96 13.54
C ASN A 230 -6.56 24.46 13.41
N ILE A 231 -6.49 23.92 12.20
CA ILE A 231 -6.09 22.55 11.92
C ILE A 231 -4.60 22.47 11.54
N LEU A 232 -4.13 23.37 10.68
CA LEU A 232 -2.76 23.35 10.15
C LEU A 232 -1.70 23.64 11.22
N ILE A 233 -1.97 24.56 12.16
CA ILE A 233 -0.96 24.91 13.17
C ILE A 233 -0.64 23.73 14.09
N PRO A 234 -1.64 23.05 14.71
CA PRO A 234 -1.35 21.82 15.47
C PRO A 234 -0.68 20.74 14.62
N LEU A 235 -1.07 20.60 13.35
CA LEU A 235 -0.45 19.63 12.45
C LEU A 235 1.04 19.92 12.21
N ILE A 236 1.43 21.19 12.10
CA ILE A 236 2.85 21.60 11.95
C ILE A 236 3.63 21.37 13.25
N GLU A 237 3.00 21.57 14.42
CA GLU A 237 3.63 21.30 15.71
C GLU A 237 3.93 19.79 15.89
N GLU A 238 3.01 18.93 15.48
CA GLU A 238 3.16 17.47 15.52
C GLU A 238 4.06 16.92 14.39
N GLU A 239 3.98 17.50 13.19
CA GLU A 239 4.79 17.13 12.03
C GLU A 239 5.55 18.34 11.44
N PRO A 240 6.63 18.81 12.09
CA PRO A 240 7.40 19.98 11.62
C PRO A 240 8.02 19.83 10.21
N GLN A 241 8.14 18.58 9.74
CA GLN A 241 8.61 18.23 8.40
C GLN A 241 7.51 18.24 7.33
N ASN A 242 6.25 18.47 7.70
CA ASN A 242 5.13 18.53 6.76
C ASN A 242 5.16 19.87 6.01
N LEU A 243 5.99 19.92 4.97
CA LEU A 243 6.24 21.12 4.17
C LEU A 243 4.97 21.68 3.51
N ASP A 244 4.03 20.82 3.16
CA ASP A 244 2.78 21.23 2.52
C ASP A 244 1.85 21.87 3.55
N ALA A 245 1.78 21.38 4.79
CA ALA A 245 1.05 22.03 5.87
C ALA A 245 1.60 23.44 6.16
N ILE A 246 2.92 23.59 6.21
CA ILE A 246 3.60 24.89 6.37
C ILE A 246 3.23 25.85 5.22
N TYR A 247 3.27 25.35 3.98
CA TYR A 247 2.93 26.15 2.80
C TYR A 247 1.47 26.59 2.80
N TYR A 248 0.53 25.69 3.10
CA TYR A 248 -0.90 26.04 3.18
C TYR A 248 -1.20 26.99 4.35
N ALA A 249 -0.47 26.89 5.47
CA ALA A 249 -0.58 27.86 6.55
C ALA A 249 -0.12 29.26 6.11
N ALA A 250 0.99 29.35 5.37
CA ALA A 250 1.43 30.61 4.78
C ALA A 250 0.39 31.22 3.84
N LEU A 251 -0.20 30.41 2.94
CA LEU A 251 -1.27 30.85 2.06
C LEU A 251 -2.48 31.37 2.84
N CYS A 252 -2.87 30.71 3.92
CA CYS A 252 -3.96 31.17 4.79
C CYS A 252 -3.63 32.54 5.41
N TYR A 253 -2.42 32.71 5.96
CA TYR A 253 -2.01 33.99 6.54
C TYR A 253 -1.98 35.11 5.50
N ARG A 254 -1.48 34.85 4.29
CA ARG A 254 -1.49 35.81 3.18
C ARG A 254 -2.92 36.24 2.84
N ASN A 255 -3.84 35.29 2.67
CA ASN A 255 -5.24 35.60 2.35
C ASN A 255 -5.99 36.33 3.48
N LEU A 256 -5.48 36.25 4.71
CA LEU A 256 -5.95 37.04 5.84
C LEU A 256 -5.25 38.41 5.95
N ASN A 257 -4.42 38.78 4.97
CA ASN A 257 -3.57 39.99 4.96
C ASN A 257 -2.57 40.05 6.13
N LEU A 258 -2.19 38.89 6.69
CA LEU A 258 -1.20 38.75 7.76
C LEU A 258 0.16 38.40 7.15
N ASN A 259 0.66 39.27 6.26
CA ASN A 259 1.81 39.01 5.39
C ASN A 259 3.11 38.69 6.17
N GLU A 260 3.34 39.31 7.33
CA GLU A 260 4.51 39.01 8.18
C GLU A 260 4.49 37.56 8.69
N LYS A 261 3.32 37.05 9.10
CA LYS A 261 3.16 35.66 9.51
C LYS A 261 3.32 34.72 8.33
N ALA A 262 2.76 35.06 7.17
CA ALA A 262 2.96 34.28 5.97
C ALA A 262 4.46 34.14 5.63
N LEU A 263 5.21 35.25 5.68
CA LEU A 263 6.66 35.25 5.46
C LEU A 263 7.41 34.36 6.47
N TYR A 264 7.03 34.38 7.74
CA TYR A 264 7.62 33.49 8.74
C TYR A 264 7.56 32.01 8.31
N TYR A 265 6.38 31.52 7.93
CA TYR A 265 6.21 30.13 7.46
C TYR A 265 6.89 29.89 6.11
N LEU A 266 6.85 30.84 5.17
CA LEU A 266 7.50 30.69 3.87
C LEU A 266 9.03 30.61 4.00
N TYR A 267 9.63 31.35 4.91
CA TYR A 267 11.08 31.29 5.13
C TYR A 267 11.53 29.95 5.72
N MET A 268 10.67 29.24 6.45
CA MET A 268 10.95 27.85 6.85
C MET A 268 11.10 26.91 5.65
N LEU A 269 10.52 27.27 4.50
CA LEU A 269 10.54 26.48 3.27
C LEU A 269 11.61 26.92 2.27
N LYS A 270 12.32 28.03 2.53
CA LYS A 270 13.20 28.68 1.54
C LYS A 270 14.35 27.80 1.06
N ASP A 271 14.91 26.98 1.94
CA ASP A 271 16.05 26.12 1.62
C ASP A 271 15.64 24.79 0.94
N GLN A 272 14.35 24.58 0.69
CA GLN A 272 13.85 23.39 0.02
C GLN A 272 14.12 23.50 -1.50
N PRO A 273 14.81 22.52 -2.11
CA PRO A 273 15.08 22.52 -3.54
C PRO A 273 13.78 22.59 -4.38
N GLU A 274 13.81 23.33 -5.48
CA GLU A 274 12.83 23.23 -6.58
C GLU A 274 11.36 23.59 -6.24
N ARG A 275 11.11 24.54 -5.33
CA ARG A 275 9.77 25.09 -5.06
C ARG A 275 9.62 26.56 -5.50
N PRO A 276 9.48 26.86 -6.81
CA PRO A 276 9.27 28.22 -7.29
C PRO A 276 8.01 28.87 -6.70
N GLU A 277 6.99 28.09 -6.35
CA GLU A 277 5.77 28.57 -5.70
C GLU A 277 6.08 29.28 -4.37
N VAL A 278 7.03 28.78 -3.58
CA VAL A 278 7.43 29.40 -2.31
C VAL A 278 8.09 30.75 -2.57
N LEU A 279 9.00 30.84 -3.55
CA LEU A 279 9.66 32.09 -3.91
C LEU A 279 8.67 33.15 -4.41
N ILE A 280 7.68 32.74 -5.21
CA ILE A 280 6.60 33.61 -5.69
C ILE A 280 5.78 34.13 -4.50
N GLU A 281 5.38 33.26 -3.58
CA GLU A 281 4.60 33.66 -2.40
C GLU A 281 5.42 34.58 -1.48
N ILE A 282 6.72 34.38 -1.31
CA ILE A 282 7.59 35.31 -0.57
C ILE A 282 7.56 36.68 -1.25
N GLY A 283 7.77 36.73 -2.57
CA GLY A 283 7.73 37.98 -3.34
C GLY A 283 6.38 38.69 -3.23
N LEU A 284 5.27 37.96 -3.30
CA LEU A 284 3.91 38.53 -3.17
C LEU A 284 3.68 39.14 -1.78
N ASN A 285 4.10 38.46 -0.71
CA ASN A 285 3.93 38.97 0.65
C ASN A 285 4.85 40.18 0.92
N LEU A 286 6.09 40.18 0.41
CA LEU A 286 7.01 41.32 0.49
C LEU A 286 6.46 42.54 -0.26
N ALA A 287 5.98 42.35 -1.49
CA ALA A 287 5.36 43.42 -2.28
C ALA A 287 4.10 43.97 -1.58
N SER A 288 3.29 43.12 -0.95
CA SER A 288 2.13 43.55 -0.15
C SER A 288 2.51 44.37 1.09
N LEU A 289 3.73 44.21 1.58
CA LEU A 289 4.33 45.02 2.65
C LEU A 289 5.14 46.22 2.11
N SER A 290 5.09 46.48 0.80
CA SER A 290 5.83 47.54 0.11
C SER A 290 7.36 47.38 0.11
N TYR A 291 7.89 46.18 0.40
CA TYR A 291 9.31 45.86 0.25
C TYR A 291 9.60 45.43 -1.19
N PHE A 292 9.50 46.38 -2.12
CA PHE A 292 9.52 46.10 -3.57
C PHE A 292 10.88 45.67 -4.09
N GLU A 293 11.98 46.15 -3.50
CA GLU A 293 13.34 45.72 -3.84
C GLU A 293 13.55 44.24 -3.52
N ASP A 294 13.21 43.81 -2.30
CA ASP A 294 13.36 42.43 -1.87
C ASP A 294 12.42 41.51 -2.67
N ALA A 295 11.16 41.93 -2.86
CA ALA A 295 10.18 41.18 -3.66
C ALA A 295 10.70 40.91 -5.09
N LEU A 296 11.33 41.92 -5.70
CA LEU A 296 11.91 41.81 -7.04
C LEU A 296 13.02 40.76 -7.11
N GLU A 297 13.86 40.62 -6.08
CA GLU A 297 14.90 39.58 -6.04
C GLU A 297 14.27 38.19 -6.02
N TYR A 298 13.29 37.95 -5.14
CA TYR A 298 12.60 36.65 -5.08
C TYR A 298 11.85 36.31 -6.36
N PHE A 299 11.18 37.27 -7.00
CA PHE A 299 10.54 37.01 -8.30
C PHE A 299 11.54 36.70 -9.40
N LYS A 300 12.71 37.35 -9.43
CA LYS A 300 13.77 37.02 -10.39
C LYS A 300 14.31 35.61 -10.18
N ASP A 301 14.49 35.19 -8.93
CA ASP A 301 14.92 33.83 -8.63
C ASP A 301 13.85 32.79 -9.00
N ALA A 302 12.57 33.08 -8.74
CA ALA A 302 11.46 32.25 -9.19
C ALA A 302 11.40 32.15 -10.73
N LEU A 303 11.65 33.25 -11.45
CA LEU A 303 11.66 33.28 -12.92
C LEU A 303 12.78 32.43 -13.52
N LYS A 304 13.93 32.31 -12.85
CA LYS A 304 15.00 31.40 -13.29
C LYS A 304 14.54 29.93 -13.28
N LEU A 305 13.68 29.56 -12.32
CA LEU A 305 13.13 28.21 -12.19
C LEU A 305 11.93 27.96 -13.11
N LYS A 306 11.11 28.98 -13.35
CA LYS A 306 9.99 28.95 -14.31
C LYS A 306 10.18 30.02 -15.40
N PRO A 307 11.07 29.79 -16.38
CA PRO A 307 11.23 30.71 -17.49
C PRO A 307 9.90 30.89 -18.22
N ASN A 308 9.52 32.13 -18.51
CA ASN A 308 8.26 32.49 -19.18
C ASN A 308 6.98 32.30 -18.35
N ASP A 309 7.06 32.25 -17.02
CA ASP A 309 5.86 32.39 -16.20
C ASP A 309 5.37 33.85 -16.24
N GLN A 310 4.26 34.04 -16.94
CA GLN A 310 3.63 35.35 -17.14
C GLN A 310 3.31 36.04 -15.81
N THR A 311 2.85 35.29 -14.80
CA THR A 311 2.45 35.86 -13.50
C THR A 311 3.65 36.41 -12.74
N ILE A 312 4.80 35.74 -12.83
CA ILE A 312 6.04 36.22 -12.22
C ILE A 312 6.52 37.49 -12.93
N ILE A 313 6.46 37.51 -14.27
CA ILE A 313 6.90 38.65 -15.08
C ILE A 313 6.04 39.89 -14.83
N SER A 314 4.71 39.74 -14.72
CA SER A 314 3.83 40.86 -14.39
C SER A 314 4.11 41.40 -12.98
N ASN A 315 4.32 40.53 -11.99
CA ASN A 315 4.69 40.96 -10.63
C ASN A 315 6.05 41.69 -10.59
N ILE A 316 7.04 41.27 -11.39
CA ILE A 316 8.30 42.00 -11.58
C ILE A 316 8.01 43.43 -12.12
N GLY A 317 7.11 43.55 -13.09
CA GLY A 317 6.67 44.85 -13.62
C GLY A 317 6.06 45.75 -12.55
N VAL A 318 5.21 45.18 -11.69
CA VAL A 318 4.60 45.90 -10.55
C VAL A 318 5.69 46.41 -9.60
N CYS A 319 6.67 45.57 -9.25
CA CYS A 319 7.79 46.01 -8.40
C CYS A 319 8.57 47.14 -9.06
N TYR A 320 8.93 47.04 -10.35
CA TYR A 320 9.64 48.11 -11.05
C TYR A 320 8.88 49.43 -11.09
N TYR A 321 7.55 49.38 -11.24
CA TYR A 321 6.71 50.56 -11.24
C TYR A 321 6.78 51.29 -9.89
N TYR A 322 6.55 50.57 -8.78
CA TYR A 322 6.60 51.16 -7.43
C TYR A 322 8.01 51.61 -7.02
N LEU A 323 9.06 51.07 -7.64
CA LEU A 323 10.44 51.53 -7.49
C LEU A 323 10.79 52.74 -8.38
N GLY A 324 9.83 53.29 -9.14
CA GLY A 324 10.04 54.42 -10.05
C GLY A 324 10.83 54.08 -11.33
N GLN A 325 11.06 52.80 -11.61
CA GLN A 325 11.77 52.32 -12.80
C GLN A 325 10.77 52.03 -13.92
N VAL A 326 10.04 53.06 -14.35
CA VAL A 326 8.89 52.98 -15.26
C VAL A 326 9.23 52.30 -16.59
N ASP A 327 10.40 52.56 -17.18
CA ASP A 327 10.82 51.93 -18.43
C ASP A 327 10.93 50.40 -18.30
N LYS A 328 11.54 49.91 -17.21
CA LYS A 328 11.66 48.47 -16.94
C LYS A 328 10.31 47.83 -16.61
N ALA A 329 9.43 48.57 -15.93
CA ALA A 329 8.06 48.13 -15.70
C ALA A 329 7.32 47.93 -17.02
N ARG A 330 7.41 48.90 -17.94
CA ARG A 330 6.83 48.81 -19.30
C ARG A 330 7.36 47.59 -20.05
N GLU A 331 8.68 47.39 -20.09
CA GLU A 331 9.30 46.23 -20.73
C GLU A 331 8.78 44.89 -20.17
N ALA A 332 8.69 44.77 -18.84
CA ALA A 332 8.19 43.57 -18.17
C ALA A 332 6.71 43.31 -18.51
N PHE A 333 5.86 44.34 -18.46
CA PHE A 333 4.45 44.21 -18.81
C PHE A 333 4.24 43.88 -20.30
N GLU A 334 5.02 44.47 -21.21
CA GLU A 334 4.99 44.12 -22.63
C GLU A 334 5.43 42.68 -22.87
N LEU A 335 6.44 42.19 -22.14
CA LEU A 335 6.86 40.79 -22.19
C LEU A 335 5.77 39.85 -21.66
N SER A 336 5.13 40.19 -20.54
CA SER A 336 3.97 39.47 -19.99
C SER A 336 2.85 39.35 -21.03
N LEU A 337 2.48 40.44 -21.72
CA LEU A 337 1.45 40.42 -22.77
C LEU A 337 1.84 39.62 -24.02
N LYS A 338 3.13 39.51 -24.34
CA LYS A 338 3.57 38.62 -25.43
C LYS A 338 3.29 37.15 -25.10
N LEU A 339 3.36 36.77 -23.83
CA LEU A 339 3.08 35.41 -23.35
C LEU A 339 1.58 35.17 -23.19
N ASN A 340 0.82 36.17 -22.73
CA ASN A 340 -0.64 36.12 -22.67
C ASN A 340 -1.27 37.46 -23.05
N LYS A 341 -1.84 37.49 -24.26
CA LYS A 341 -2.36 38.73 -24.86
C LYS A 341 -3.64 39.24 -24.20
N ASP A 342 -4.31 38.40 -23.42
CA ASP A 342 -5.62 38.68 -22.83
C ASP A 342 -5.56 38.99 -21.33
N ASP A 343 -4.37 39.23 -20.79
CA ASP A 343 -4.22 39.65 -19.39
C ASP A 343 -4.62 41.11 -19.18
N GLU A 344 -5.89 41.30 -18.80
CA GLU A 344 -6.49 42.58 -18.48
C GLU A 344 -5.78 43.32 -17.33
N VAL A 345 -5.16 42.62 -16.39
CA VAL A 345 -4.41 43.27 -15.30
C VAL A 345 -3.15 43.94 -15.85
N THR A 346 -2.39 43.22 -16.67
CA THR A 346 -1.20 43.77 -17.31
C THR A 346 -1.54 44.92 -18.27
N LYS A 347 -2.66 44.84 -19.01
CA LYS A 347 -3.12 45.95 -19.87
C LYS A 347 -3.36 47.24 -19.08
N LYS A 348 -4.06 47.14 -17.93
CA LYS A 348 -4.31 48.29 -17.05
C LYS A 348 -3.02 48.92 -16.53
N TRP A 349 -2.02 48.12 -16.18
CA TRP A 349 -0.71 48.65 -15.76
C TRP A 349 -0.01 49.43 -16.88
N LEU A 350 -0.09 48.97 -18.13
CA LEU A 350 0.47 49.69 -19.27
C LEU A 350 -0.30 50.97 -19.62
N GLU A 351 -1.61 51.02 -19.35
CA GLU A 351 -2.41 52.24 -19.48
C GLU A 351 -1.99 53.27 -18.42
N LEU A 352 -1.87 52.85 -17.16
CA LEU A 352 -1.41 53.72 -16.06
C LEU A 352 -0.04 54.36 -16.38
N ILE A 353 0.90 53.55 -16.88
CA ILE A 353 2.25 53.99 -17.28
C ILE A 353 2.25 54.92 -18.52
N LYS A 354 1.14 55.10 -19.23
CA LYS A 354 1.03 56.09 -20.33
C LYS A 354 0.48 57.43 -19.85
N GLU A 355 -0.14 57.47 -18.68
CA GLU A 355 -0.78 58.67 -18.12
C GLU A 355 0.15 59.49 -17.22
N ASP A 356 1.18 58.85 -16.65
CA ASP A 356 2.34 59.49 -16.01
C ASP A 356 3.41 59.93 -17.04
#